data_AF-A0A8H7BP71-F1
#
_entry.id   AF-A0A8H7BP71-F1
#
_cell.length_a   1.000
_cell.length_b   1.000
_cell.length_c   1.000
_cell.angle_alpha   90.00
_cell.angle_beta   90.00
_cell.angle_gamma   90.00
#
_symmetry.space_group_name_H-M   'P 1'
#
loop_
_entity.id
_entity.type
_entity.pdbx_description
1 polymer ?
#
loop_
_entity_poly.entity_id
_entity_poly.type
_entity_poly.pdbx_seq_one_letter_code
_entity_poly.pdbx_strand_id
1 'polypeptide(L)'
;MVRSHRRRKTVPHRSYPPATPGAFTMNFFIRTRTEKTEIAATTTKKAKTTAAAAYDQVDVTVDDALVFDKAWVPSVQVFENRPGVRIVWKGSPLAIQSFPYYNKLHPSEVSIASTLRLTPEQYLKCKRTLVLAAQESAKARRAFRKSDAQKLCRIDVNKVSLLWSVFNRLGWLGPK
;
A
#
# COMPACT_ATOMS: atom_id res chain seq x y z
N MET A 1 -14.06 46.25 51.18
CA MET A 1 -13.28 46.60 49.97
C MET A 1 -12.23 45.50 49.76
N VAL A 2 -12.53 44.49 48.93
CA VAL A 2 -11.69 43.29 48.75
C VAL A 2 -10.70 43.54 47.60
N ARG A 3 -9.40 43.61 47.89
CA ARG A 3 -8.34 43.75 46.88
C ARG A 3 -7.76 42.38 46.51
N SER A 4 -8.02 42.03 45.25
CA SER A 4 -7.66 40.80 44.56
C SER A 4 -6.14 40.62 44.42
N HIS A 5 -5.60 39.50 44.90
CA HIS A 5 -4.19 39.13 44.72
C HIS A 5 -4.01 38.29 43.47
N ARG A 6 -3.44 38.91 42.42
CA ARG A 6 -3.11 38.29 41.14
C ARG A 6 -1.85 37.43 41.28
N ARG A 7 -1.98 36.11 41.45
CA ARG A 7 -0.84 35.17 41.43
C ARG A 7 -0.23 35.09 40.03
N ARG A 8 0.97 35.64 39.84
CA ARG A 8 1.83 35.34 38.67
C ARG A 8 2.53 34.01 38.92
N LYS A 9 2.31 33.01 38.06
CA LYS A 9 3.03 31.72 38.08
C LYS A 9 4.42 31.93 37.48
N THR A 10 5.46 31.69 38.26
CA THR A 10 6.86 31.63 37.81
C THR A 10 7.14 30.29 37.14
N VAL A 11 7.82 30.32 35.99
CA VAL A 11 8.22 29.15 35.20
C VAL A 11 9.53 28.61 35.76
N PRO A 12 9.71 27.29 35.97
CA PRO A 12 10.97 26.74 36.45
C PRO A 12 12.05 26.76 35.35
N HIS A 13 13.24 27.24 35.72
CA HIS A 13 14.44 27.23 34.87
C HIS A 13 14.94 25.78 34.72
N ARG A 14 15.06 25.30 33.49
CA ARG A 14 15.63 23.98 33.17
C ARG A 14 17.15 24.13 33.04
N SER A 15 17.89 23.61 34.02
CA SER A 15 19.35 23.48 33.98
C SER A 15 19.75 22.40 32.96
N TYR A 16 20.65 22.71 32.03
CA TYR A 16 21.24 21.72 31.12
C TYR A 16 22.40 20.98 31.83
N PRO A 17 22.54 19.65 31.65
CA PRO A 17 23.70 18.91 32.15
C PRO A 17 24.95 19.17 31.27
N PRO A 18 26.17 19.06 31.84
CA PRO A 18 27.41 19.29 31.10
C PRO A 18 27.70 18.14 30.12
N ALA A 19 28.14 18.51 28.92
CA ALA A 19 28.54 17.59 27.87
C ALA A 19 29.92 16.97 28.16
N THR A 20 29.99 15.65 28.19
CA THR A 20 31.24 14.88 28.12
C THR A 20 31.63 14.66 26.65
N PRO A 21 32.90 14.84 26.25
CA PRO A 21 33.36 14.55 24.90
C PRO A 21 33.82 13.10 24.81
N GLY A 22 32.98 12.24 24.22
CA GLY A 22 33.31 10.86 23.87
C GLY A 22 33.24 10.68 22.36
N ALA A 23 34.41 10.54 21.73
CA ALA A 23 34.58 10.37 20.29
C ALA A 23 33.84 9.13 19.75
N PHE A 24 33.12 9.30 18.64
CA PHE A 24 32.87 8.22 17.69
C PHE A 24 32.88 8.82 16.28
N THR A 25 34.04 8.74 15.64
CA THR A 25 34.21 9.01 14.22
C THR A 25 33.72 7.79 13.44
N MET A 26 32.78 7.98 12.52
CA MET A 26 32.58 7.05 11.41
C MET A 26 32.55 7.86 10.12
N ASN A 27 33.67 7.79 9.42
CA ASN A 27 33.93 8.37 8.13
C ASN A 27 32.92 7.87 7.09
N PHE A 28 32.06 8.75 6.58
CA PHE A 28 31.45 8.54 5.26
C PHE A 28 32.34 9.19 4.21
N PHE A 29 33.16 8.33 3.64
CA PHE A 29 34.17 8.59 2.64
C PHE A 29 33.53 8.96 1.29
N ILE A 30 33.92 10.15 0.82
CA ILE A 30 34.19 10.55 -0.58
C ILE A 30 33.04 10.55 -1.61
N ARG A 31 32.67 11.79 -1.96
CA ARG A 31 32.18 12.23 -3.27
C ARG A 31 33.35 12.25 -4.25
N THR A 32 33.37 11.35 -5.22
CA THR A 32 34.17 11.48 -6.45
C THR A 32 33.24 11.68 -7.64
N ARG A 33 33.30 12.89 -8.20
CA ARG A 33 32.86 13.18 -9.56
C ARG A 33 33.99 12.71 -10.48
N THR A 34 33.72 11.73 -11.33
CA THR A 34 34.61 11.36 -12.44
C THR A 34 33.77 11.29 -13.70
N GLU A 35 34.08 12.19 -14.63
CA GLU A 35 33.66 12.14 -16.02
C GLU A 35 34.34 10.93 -16.69
N LYS A 36 33.58 10.18 -17.50
CA LYS A 36 34.14 9.30 -18.52
C LYS A 36 33.21 9.24 -19.74
N THR A 37 33.76 9.81 -20.79
CA THR A 37 33.64 9.55 -22.23
C THR A 37 32.84 8.34 -22.71
N GLU A 38 32.16 8.59 -23.81
CA GLU A 38 31.37 7.69 -24.64
C GLU A 38 32.20 6.53 -25.24
N ILE A 39 31.62 5.33 -25.22
CA ILE A 39 31.87 4.28 -26.22
C ILE A 39 30.59 3.48 -26.40
N ALA A 40 30.08 3.47 -27.63
CA ALA A 40 28.87 2.77 -28.03
C ALA A 40 29.05 1.25 -27.94
N ALA A 41 28.21 0.58 -27.16
CA ALA A 41 27.97 -0.86 -27.25
C ALA A 41 26.57 -1.20 -26.69
N THR A 42 25.65 -1.54 -27.60
CA THR A 42 24.42 -2.34 -27.40
C THR A 42 23.62 -2.10 -26.11
N THR A 43 22.61 -1.23 -26.20
CA THR A 43 21.60 -1.00 -25.16
C THR A 43 20.57 -2.14 -25.08
N THR A 44 20.96 -3.28 -24.50
CA THR A 44 19.98 -4.10 -23.78
C THR A 44 19.71 -3.43 -22.43
N LYS A 45 18.71 -2.54 -22.40
CA LYS A 45 18.22 -1.99 -21.13
C LYS A 45 17.64 -3.15 -20.32
N LYS A 46 18.43 -3.76 -19.43
CA LYS A 46 17.89 -4.44 -18.24
C LYS A 46 17.18 -3.37 -17.42
N ALA A 47 15.90 -3.17 -17.71
CA ALA A 47 15.04 -2.34 -16.91
C ALA A 47 15.13 -2.84 -15.47
N LYS A 48 15.44 -1.94 -14.55
CA LYS A 48 15.31 -2.20 -13.13
C LYS A 48 13.80 -2.30 -12.87
N THR A 49 13.22 -3.47 -13.11
CA THR A 49 11.77 -3.71 -13.00
C THR A 49 11.36 -3.35 -11.59
N THR A 50 10.73 -2.19 -11.45
CA THR A 50 10.19 -1.78 -10.15
C THR A 50 9.14 -2.80 -9.74
N ALA A 51 9.10 -3.22 -8.47
CA ALA A 51 8.13 -4.22 -8.02
C ALA A 51 6.67 -3.79 -8.35
N ALA A 52 6.41 -2.48 -8.37
CA ALA A 52 5.12 -1.91 -8.74
C ALA A 52 4.82 -1.87 -10.25
N ALA A 53 5.71 -2.37 -11.12
CA ALA A 53 5.47 -2.39 -12.57
C ALA A 53 4.18 -3.16 -12.93
N ALA A 54 3.86 -4.22 -12.18
CA ALA A 54 2.62 -4.97 -12.37
C ALA A 54 1.36 -4.11 -12.16
N TYR A 55 1.40 -3.10 -11.28
CA TYR A 55 0.26 -2.20 -11.02
C TYR A 55 0.00 -1.23 -12.17
N ASP A 56 1.06 -0.73 -12.80
CA ASP A 56 0.94 0.19 -13.94
C ASP A 56 0.39 -0.49 -15.19
N GLN A 57 0.68 -1.79 -15.35
CA GLN A 57 0.23 -2.59 -16.49
C GLN A 57 -1.18 -3.16 -16.32
N VAL A 58 -1.85 -2.92 -15.17
CA VAL A 58 -3.22 -3.39 -14.99
C VAL A 58 -4.17 -2.55 -15.84
N ASP A 59 -4.67 -3.17 -16.89
CA ASP A 59 -5.86 -2.70 -17.58
C ASP A 59 -7.10 -3.11 -16.77
N VAL A 60 -7.96 -2.14 -16.42
CA VAL A 60 -9.21 -2.35 -15.66
C VAL A 60 -10.39 -2.71 -16.58
N THR A 61 -10.25 -2.52 -17.89
CA THR A 61 -11.32 -2.73 -18.87
C THR A 61 -11.54 -4.22 -19.18
N VAL A 62 -10.45 -5.01 -19.22
CA VAL A 62 -10.45 -6.46 -19.46
C VAL A 62 -11.26 -7.20 -18.39
N ASP A 63 -11.92 -8.30 -18.75
CA ASP A 63 -12.68 -9.15 -17.82
C ASP A 63 -11.74 -9.96 -16.90
N ASP A 64 -12.14 -10.15 -15.63
CA ASP A 64 -11.35 -10.90 -14.65
C ASP A 64 -11.10 -12.36 -15.11
N ALA A 65 -12.02 -12.97 -15.86
CA ALA A 65 -11.88 -14.34 -16.36
C ALA A 65 -10.75 -14.53 -17.39
N LEU A 66 -10.33 -13.45 -18.07
CA LEU A 66 -9.21 -13.48 -19.02
C LEU A 66 -7.88 -13.16 -18.35
N VAL A 67 -7.91 -12.51 -17.18
CA VAL A 67 -6.71 -12.07 -16.46
C VAL A 67 -6.17 -13.17 -15.54
N PHE A 68 -7.05 -13.94 -14.89
CA PHE A 68 -6.66 -14.95 -13.91
C PHE A 68 -6.80 -16.37 -14.45
N ASP A 69 -6.00 -17.30 -13.91
CA ASP A 69 -6.28 -18.73 -14.08
C ASP A 69 -7.65 -19.02 -13.45
N LYS A 70 -8.44 -19.95 -14.02
CA LYS A 70 -9.83 -20.25 -13.57
C LYS A 70 -9.96 -20.48 -12.06
N ALA A 71 -8.95 -21.08 -11.43
CA ALA A 71 -8.93 -21.32 -9.99
C ALA A 71 -8.71 -20.04 -9.16
N TRP A 72 -8.06 -19.01 -9.71
CA TRP A 72 -7.67 -17.78 -9.03
C TRP A 72 -8.65 -16.62 -9.19
N VAL A 73 -9.67 -16.77 -10.04
CA VAL A 73 -10.75 -15.78 -10.19
C VAL A 73 -11.42 -15.53 -8.81
N PRO A 74 -11.40 -14.30 -8.29
CA PRO A 74 -12.02 -13.98 -7.01
C PRO A 74 -13.54 -14.17 -7.07
N SER A 75 -14.07 -15.20 -6.42
CA SER A 75 -15.52 -15.41 -6.34
C SER A 75 -16.16 -14.38 -5.41
N VAL A 76 -17.19 -13.72 -5.91
CA VAL A 76 -17.95 -12.70 -5.19
C VAL A 76 -18.88 -13.32 -4.13
N GLN A 77 -19.27 -14.59 -4.31
CA GLN A 77 -20.10 -15.34 -3.35
C GLN A 77 -19.44 -15.52 -1.98
N VAL A 78 -18.13 -15.29 -1.88
CA VAL A 78 -17.43 -15.31 -0.58
C VAL A 78 -17.97 -14.24 0.37
N PHE A 79 -18.51 -13.13 -0.15
CA PHE A 79 -19.13 -12.10 0.68
C PHE A 79 -20.44 -12.56 1.34
N GLU A 80 -21.20 -13.44 0.70
CA GLU A 80 -22.44 -14.02 1.26
C GLU A 80 -22.12 -14.97 2.41
N ASN A 81 -21.06 -15.77 2.25
CA ASN A 81 -20.63 -16.74 3.26
C ASN A 81 -19.84 -16.10 4.42
N ARG A 82 -19.38 -14.85 4.27
CA ARG A 82 -18.60 -14.12 5.28
C ARG A 82 -19.10 -12.68 5.45
N PRO A 83 -20.31 -12.46 6.01
CA PRO A 83 -20.93 -11.13 6.12
C PRO A 83 -20.22 -10.16 7.10
N GLY A 84 -19.08 -10.53 7.67
CA GLY A 84 -18.39 -9.78 8.73
C GLY A 84 -17.15 -8.97 8.33
N VAL A 85 -16.80 -8.88 7.04
CA VAL A 85 -15.59 -8.16 6.62
C VAL A 85 -15.82 -6.65 6.67
N ARG A 86 -15.82 -6.08 7.88
CA ARG A 86 -15.83 -4.64 8.12
C ARG A 86 -14.41 -4.11 8.15
N ILE A 87 -14.21 -3.02 7.43
CA ILE A 87 -12.99 -2.23 7.48
C ILE A 87 -13.34 -0.93 8.21
N VAL A 88 -12.43 -0.47 9.07
CA VAL A 88 -12.54 0.82 9.72
C VAL A 88 -11.37 1.67 9.25
N TRP A 89 -11.68 2.87 8.76
CA TRP A 89 -10.69 3.85 8.35
C TRP A 89 -11.05 5.21 8.94
N LYS A 90 -10.05 6.09 9.08
CA LYS A 90 -10.23 7.42 9.65
C LYS A 90 -10.90 8.35 8.64
N GLY A 91 -11.92 9.07 9.12
CA GLY A 91 -12.66 10.05 8.35
C GLY A 91 -13.90 9.47 7.67
N SER A 92 -14.69 10.36 7.07
CA SER A 92 -15.92 9.98 6.38
C SER A 92 -15.62 9.17 5.10
N PRO A 93 -16.45 8.17 4.78
CA PRO A 93 -16.33 7.42 3.53
C PRO A 93 -16.40 8.34 2.30
N LEU A 94 -15.64 8.00 1.26
CA LEU A 94 -15.67 8.72 -0.01
C LEU A 94 -16.91 8.31 -0.81
N ALA A 95 -17.68 9.27 -1.30
CA ALA A 95 -18.75 8.99 -2.26
C ALA A 95 -18.11 8.58 -3.60
N ILE A 96 -18.28 7.32 -4.01
CA ILE A 96 -17.63 6.77 -5.22
C ILE A 96 -18.61 6.47 -6.37
N GLN A 97 -19.90 6.76 -6.20
CA GLN A 97 -20.96 6.43 -7.17
C GLN A 97 -20.79 7.13 -8.53
N SER A 98 -20.23 8.33 -8.54
CA SER A 98 -20.03 9.13 -9.75
C SER A 98 -18.73 8.79 -10.50
N PHE A 99 -17.92 7.87 -9.98
CA PHE A 99 -16.62 7.56 -10.57
C PHE A 99 -16.72 6.49 -11.66
N PRO A 100 -15.82 6.51 -12.66
CA PRO A 100 -15.76 5.46 -13.67
C PRO A 100 -15.49 4.10 -13.02
N TYR A 101 -15.97 3.04 -13.65
CA TYR A 101 -15.86 1.65 -13.20
C TYR A 101 -16.60 1.30 -11.91
N TYR A 102 -17.45 2.19 -11.36
CA TYR A 102 -18.30 1.87 -10.20
C TYR A 102 -19.14 0.61 -10.42
N ASN A 103 -19.73 0.46 -11.62
CA ASN A 103 -20.56 -0.69 -11.98
C ASN A 103 -19.82 -2.03 -12.02
N LYS A 104 -18.47 -2.02 -12.02
CA LYS A 104 -17.65 -3.24 -11.95
C LYS A 104 -17.44 -3.73 -10.52
N LEU A 105 -17.76 -2.93 -9.50
CA LEU A 105 -17.59 -3.30 -8.10
C LEU A 105 -18.86 -3.97 -7.57
N HIS A 106 -18.67 -5.02 -6.77
CA HIS A 106 -19.75 -5.58 -5.97
C HIS A 106 -20.14 -4.62 -4.83
N PRO A 107 -21.40 -4.59 -4.33
CA PRO A 107 -21.80 -3.73 -3.22
C PRO A 107 -20.90 -3.82 -1.97
N SER A 108 -20.41 -5.01 -1.63
CA SER A 108 -19.45 -5.19 -0.53
C SER A 108 -18.10 -4.53 -0.81
N GLU A 109 -17.62 -4.61 -2.06
CA GLU A 109 -16.38 -3.96 -2.49
C GLU A 109 -16.54 -2.44 -2.52
N VAL A 110 -17.71 -1.94 -2.91
CA VAL A 110 -18.06 -0.50 -2.87
C VAL A 110 -17.89 0.04 -1.44
N SER A 111 -18.41 -0.66 -0.42
CA SER A 111 -18.25 -0.23 0.98
C SER A 111 -16.78 -0.18 1.42
N ILE A 112 -15.98 -1.16 0.99
CA ILE A 112 -14.54 -1.23 1.26
C ILE A 112 -13.79 -0.07 0.59
N ALA A 113 -14.00 0.13 -0.71
CA ALA A 113 -13.35 1.19 -1.50
C ALA A 113 -13.72 2.58 -0.98
N SER A 114 -15.00 2.79 -0.68
CA SER A 114 -15.52 4.04 -0.11
C SER A 114 -14.88 4.34 1.25
N THR A 115 -14.83 3.35 2.15
CA THR A 115 -14.24 3.51 3.49
C THR A 115 -12.73 3.79 3.42
N LEU A 116 -12.00 3.10 2.55
CA LEU A 116 -10.57 3.35 2.32
C LEU A 116 -10.30 4.62 1.52
N ARG A 117 -11.34 5.33 1.07
CA ARG A 117 -11.25 6.54 0.23
C ARG A 117 -10.39 6.27 -1.01
N LEU A 118 -10.71 5.19 -1.72
CA LEU A 118 -10.10 4.79 -2.99
C LEU A 118 -11.11 4.99 -4.11
N THR A 119 -10.64 5.40 -5.29
CA THR A 119 -11.51 5.39 -6.48
C THR A 119 -11.78 3.94 -6.90
N PRO A 120 -12.91 3.65 -7.59
CA PRO A 120 -13.19 2.30 -8.10
C PRO A 120 -12.05 1.75 -8.96
N GLU A 121 -11.44 2.59 -9.80
CA GLU A 121 -10.29 2.23 -10.61
C GLU A 121 -9.08 1.80 -9.76
N GLN A 122 -8.70 2.59 -8.74
CA GLN A 122 -7.60 2.26 -7.85
C GLN A 122 -7.85 0.94 -7.11
N TYR A 123 -9.08 0.74 -6.64
CA TYR A 123 -9.46 -0.50 -5.95
C TYR A 123 -9.31 -1.72 -6.88
N LEU A 124 -9.83 -1.64 -8.11
CA LEU A 124 -9.73 -2.73 -9.08
C LEU A 124 -8.28 -3.03 -9.47
N LYS A 125 -7.46 -1.99 -9.69
CA LYS A 125 -6.02 -2.16 -9.93
C LYS A 125 -5.34 -2.90 -8.79
N CYS A 126 -5.55 -2.46 -7.55
CA CYS A 126 -5.01 -3.15 -6.37
C CYS A 126 -5.50 -4.59 -6.26
N LYS A 127 -6.79 -4.86 -6.45
CA LYS A 127 -7.37 -6.20 -6.42
C LYS A 127 -6.65 -7.12 -7.41
N ARG A 128 -6.53 -6.68 -8.68
CA ARG A 128 -5.87 -7.46 -9.74
C ARG A 128 -4.40 -7.71 -9.45
N THR A 129 -3.65 -6.66 -9.11
CA THR A 129 -2.23 -6.80 -8.80
C THR A 129 -1.97 -7.77 -7.64
N LEU A 130 -2.78 -7.69 -6.57
CA LEU A 130 -2.59 -8.54 -5.39
C LEU A 130 -2.91 -10.00 -5.68
N VAL A 131 -3.99 -10.28 -6.41
CA VAL A 131 -4.40 -11.66 -6.74
C VAL A 131 -3.40 -12.30 -7.73
N LEU A 132 -2.97 -11.56 -8.76
CA LEU A 132 -1.94 -12.03 -9.70
C LEU A 132 -0.62 -12.34 -8.98
N ALA A 133 -0.19 -11.47 -8.07
CA ALA A 133 1.04 -11.69 -7.32
C ALA A 133 0.93 -12.86 -6.33
N ALA A 134 -0.25 -13.07 -5.73
CA ALA A 134 -0.50 -14.23 -4.88
C ALA A 134 -0.47 -15.54 -5.69
N GLN A 135 -1.04 -15.53 -6.90
CA GLN A 135 -0.97 -16.64 -7.85
C GLN A 135 0.47 -16.97 -8.24
N GLU A 136 1.27 -15.98 -8.58
CA GLU A 136 2.69 -16.15 -8.91
C GLU A 136 3.50 -16.66 -7.72
N SER A 137 3.21 -16.14 -6.52
CA SER A 137 3.85 -16.61 -5.28
C SER A 137 3.51 -18.08 -4.99
N ALA A 138 2.26 -18.48 -5.19
CA ALA A 138 1.82 -19.87 -5.04
C ALA A 138 2.49 -20.79 -6.07
N LYS A 139 2.62 -20.36 -7.34
CA LYS A 139 3.39 -21.07 -8.37
C LYS A 139 4.85 -21.26 -7.96
N ALA A 140 5.46 -20.23 -7.35
CA ALA A 140 6.82 -20.29 -6.81
C ALA A 140 6.94 -21.03 -5.46
N ARG A 141 5.85 -21.62 -4.94
CA ARG A 141 5.77 -22.27 -3.61
C ARG A 141 6.21 -21.37 -2.45
N ARG A 142 5.91 -20.07 -2.56
CA ARG A 142 6.20 -19.05 -1.55
C ARG A 142 4.90 -18.47 -0.97
N ALA A 143 4.92 -18.16 0.32
CA ALA A 143 3.79 -17.48 0.97
C ALA A 143 3.73 -16.02 0.53
N PHE A 144 2.55 -15.55 0.12
CA PHE A 144 2.35 -14.15 -0.24
C PHE A 144 2.27 -13.25 1.01
N ARG A 145 3.35 -12.53 1.29
CA ARG A 145 3.45 -11.70 2.51
C ARG A 145 2.87 -10.31 2.29
N LYS A 146 2.42 -9.71 3.40
CA LYS A 146 1.97 -8.30 3.45
C LYS A 146 3.02 -7.33 2.91
N SER A 147 4.31 -7.56 3.18
CA SER A 147 5.40 -6.71 2.69
C SER A 147 5.52 -6.72 1.16
N ASP A 148 5.14 -7.81 0.52
CA ASP A 148 5.21 -7.94 -0.93
C ASP A 148 4.02 -7.19 -1.55
N ALA A 149 2.82 -7.40 -1.02
CA ALA A 149 1.63 -6.61 -1.36
C ALA A 149 1.90 -5.09 -1.33
N GLN A 150 2.53 -4.60 -0.28
CA GLN A 150 2.88 -3.19 -0.10
C GLN A 150 3.82 -2.64 -1.18
N LYS A 151 4.74 -3.46 -1.72
CA LYS A 151 5.69 -3.05 -2.77
C LYS A 151 5.07 -3.04 -4.16
N LEU A 152 3.97 -3.77 -4.35
CA LEU A 152 3.33 -3.96 -5.65
C LEU A 152 2.35 -2.83 -5.97
N CYS A 153 1.60 -2.35 -4.98
CA CYS A 153 0.57 -1.33 -5.21
C CYS A 153 1.14 0.09 -5.08
N ARG A 154 0.78 1.00 -6.01
CA ARG A 154 1.15 2.44 -5.95
C ARG A 154 0.18 3.30 -5.14
N ILE A 155 -0.36 2.76 -4.06
CA ILE A 155 -1.24 3.50 -3.14
C ILE A 155 -0.62 3.52 -1.74
N ASP A 156 -1.25 4.26 -0.83
CA ASP A 156 -0.82 4.34 0.58
C ASP A 156 -0.63 2.94 1.21
N VAL A 157 0.52 2.75 1.83
CA VAL A 157 0.99 1.47 2.37
C VAL A 157 0.06 0.90 3.46
N ASN A 158 -0.62 1.76 4.23
CA ASN A 158 -1.55 1.34 5.26
C ASN A 158 -2.89 0.88 4.65
N LYS A 159 -3.32 1.50 3.55
CA LYS A 159 -4.50 1.02 2.80
C LYS A 159 -4.23 -0.34 2.18
N VAL A 160 -3.06 -0.55 1.58
CA VAL A 160 -2.66 -1.86 1.04
C VAL A 160 -2.63 -2.92 2.14
N SER A 161 -2.14 -2.56 3.32
CA SER A 161 -2.10 -3.43 4.48
C SER A 161 -3.49 -3.97 4.86
N LEU A 162 -4.50 -3.10 4.88
CA LEU A 162 -5.88 -3.47 5.17
C LEU A 162 -6.48 -4.34 4.06
N LEU A 163 -6.27 -3.98 2.79
CA LEU A 163 -6.72 -4.76 1.64
C LEU A 163 -6.14 -6.17 1.66
N TRP A 164 -4.84 -6.31 1.91
CA TRP A 164 -4.18 -7.60 2.01
C TRP A 164 -4.81 -8.45 3.12
N SER A 165 -5.02 -7.89 4.33
CA SER A 165 -5.66 -8.62 5.43
C SER A 165 -7.11 -9.02 5.13
N VAL A 166 -7.84 -8.20 4.38
CA VAL A 166 -9.22 -8.49 3.94
C VAL A 166 -9.23 -9.60 2.91
N PHE A 167 -8.44 -9.50 1.85
CA PHE A 167 -8.37 -10.51 0.80
C PHE A 167 -7.82 -11.85 1.31
N ASN A 168 -6.90 -11.81 2.27
CA ASN A 168 -6.44 -13.02 2.96
C ASN A 168 -7.58 -13.67 3.77
N ARG A 169 -8.38 -12.86 4.47
CA ARG A 169 -9.59 -13.34 5.17
C ARG A 169 -10.70 -13.78 4.24
N LEU A 170 -10.73 -13.35 2.99
CA LEU A 170 -11.64 -13.87 1.95
C LEU A 170 -11.08 -15.14 1.30
N GLY A 171 -9.82 -15.51 1.55
CA GLY A 171 -9.18 -16.67 0.92
C GLY A 171 -8.81 -16.44 -0.55
N TRP A 172 -8.72 -15.17 -0.99
CA TRP A 172 -8.35 -14.83 -2.37
C TRP A 172 -6.84 -14.88 -2.62
N LEU A 173 -6.03 -14.83 -1.55
CA LEU A 173 -4.56 -14.76 -1.61
C LEU A 173 -3.87 -16.06 -1.16
N GLY A 174 -4.65 -17.12 -0.90
CA GLY A 174 -4.13 -18.42 -0.46
C GLY A 174 -3.88 -19.38 -1.62
N PRO A 175 -3.01 -20.39 -1.44
CA PRO A 175 -2.85 -21.46 -2.43
C PRO A 175 -4.18 -22.20 -2.63
N LYS A 176 -4.44 -22.61 -3.87
CA LYS A 176 -5.61 -23.39 -4.29
C LYS A 176 -5.16 -24.76 -4.76
#